data_AF-A0A336N0L5-F1
#
_entry.id   AF-A0A336N0L5-F1
#
_cell.length_a   1.000
_cell.length_b   1.000
_cell.length_c   1.000
_cell.angle_alpha   90.00
_cell.angle_beta   90.00
_cell.angle_gamma   90.00
#
_symmetry.space_group_name_H-M   'P 1'
#
loop_
_entity.id
_entity.type
_entity.pdbx_description
1 polymer ?
#
loop_
_entity_poly.entity_id
_entity_poly.type
_entity_poly.pdbx_seq_one_letter_code
_entity_poly.pdbx_strand_id
1 'polypeptide(L)'
;MKYKRSSKKNEEHQSSSGKSDPLPPVPESGVTSSSSPRTPVDEKSVEMTGASKELSPEKSEPKNSDTFVDARPIDEGIIASVYSFAKKAATVGIVYLVGYMGWSVAWLIGPVILSVIRDQWRRQSDQKRNDAKAIATTDERRVILARLNDLPSWVFFPDVERCEWLNKILKQVWPNANDFARALLKDSIEPNVAKALAAYKLHNFRFDRIILGTIPIRIGGVKVYEKNVSRNEIIMDLDIFYSGDCDITFTLGAMRGGIKDFQIHGMVRIVMKPLISAMPFIGGLQIFFLNNPNIDFNLVGVVDLLDMPGLSDILRRIIIEQVAAIMVLPNKLPIILNDAVPAHQLKMPEPEGVLRIHLVEAKNLMKMDFGVLGKGKSDPYAIISVGAQQFRTEIITNTVNPKWDYWCEANVYAGSGQTLLVQLYDRDDAKDDEFMGR
;
A
#
# COMPACT_ATOMS: atom_id res chain seq x y z
N MET A 1 -12.73 -38.43 -47.44
CA MET A 1 -13.21 -37.28 -48.24
C MET A 1 -12.01 -36.40 -48.59
N LYS A 2 -11.74 -36.22 -49.89
CA LYS A 2 -10.66 -35.39 -50.45
C LYS A 2 -11.17 -33.96 -50.64
N TYR A 3 -10.41 -32.94 -50.24
CA TYR A 3 -10.42 -31.61 -50.88
C TYR A 3 -9.05 -30.93 -50.59
N LYS A 4 -8.06 -30.99 -51.48
CA LYS A 4 -7.79 -30.21 -52.71
C LYS A 4 -7.09 -28.87 -52.43
N ARG A 5 -5.75 -28.90 -52.57
CA ARG A 5 -4.87 -27.74 -52.80
C ARG A 5 -5.32 -26.98 -54.05
N SER A 6 -5.24 -25.65 -54.03
CA SER A 6 -5.16 -24.84 -55.24
C SER A 6 -4.03 -23.82 -55.10
N SER A 7 -3.16 -23.83 -56.10
CA SER A 7 -2.02 -22.93 -56.31
C SER A 7 -2.21 -22.33 -57.71
N LYS A 8 -2.11 -21.01 -57.82
CA LYS A 8 -1.87 -20.18 -59.03
C LYS A 8 -1.28 -18.88 -58.48
N LYS A 9 -0.01 -18.51 -58.65
CA LYS A 9 0.87 -18.29 -59.83
C LYS A 9 0.61 -16.94 -60.52
N ASN A 10 1.62 -16.07 -60.38
CA ASN A 10 2.16 -14.99 -61.22
C ASN A 10 1.26 -13.90 -61.79
N GLU A 11 1.67 -12.63 -61.62
CA GLU A 11 2.37 -11.88 -62.68
C GLU A 11 3.06 -10.61 -62.16
N GLU A 12 4.26 -10.36 -62.69
CA GLU A 12 5.10 -9.17 -62.53
C GLU A 12 4.62 -8.07 -63.48
N HIS A 13 4.83 -6.79 -63.13
CA HIS A 13 5.22 -5.78 -64.12
C HIS A 13 6.08 -4.67 -63.50
N GLN A 14 7.06 -4.27 -64.29
CA GLN A 14 8.23 -3.46 -64.04
C GLN A 14 8.00 -1.94 -64.04
N SER A 15 8.84 -1.26 -63.25
CA SER A 15 9.59 -0.01 -63.48
C SER A 15 8.97 1.19 -64.21
N SER A 16 9.08 2.37 -63.60
CA SER A 16 9.61 3.54 -64.32
C SER A 16 10.36 4.50 -63.39
N SER A 17 11.55 4.87 -63.81
CA SER A 17 12.51 5.84 -63.28
C SER A 17 12.14 7.31 -63.57
N GLY A 18 12.60 8.24 -62.72
CA GLY A 18 12.78 9.68 -63.02
C GLY A 18 13.38 10.38 -61.80
N LYS A 19 14.71 10.51 -61.66
CA LYS A 19 15.65 11.53 -62.18
C LYS A 19 15.52 12.91 -61.48
N SER A 20 16.68 13.35 -60.99
CA SER A 20 17.02 14.54 -60.21
C SER A 20 17.09 15.84 -61.02
N ASP A 21 17.10 16.99 -60.33
CA ASP A 21 18.04 18.16 -60.44
C ASP A 21 17.36 19.45 -59.83
N PRO A 22 18.01 20.62 -59.65
CA PRO A 22 18.64 21.06 -58.39
C PRO A 22 18.21 22.47 -57.87
N LEU A 23 18.75 22.86 -56.70
CA LEU A 23 18.67 24.19 -56.00
C LEU A 23 19.11 25.41 -56.86
N PRO A 24 18.80 26.66 -56.45
CA PRO A 24 19.83 27.54 -55.83
C PRO A 24 19.24 28.54 -54.76
N PRO A 25 19.92 29.61 -54.29
CA PRO A 25 20.43 29.71 -52.90
C PRO A 25 19.95 30.96 -52.10
N VAL A 26 20.48 31.07 -50.88
CA VAL A 26 20.38 32.13 -49.84
C VAL A 26 20.66 33.56 -50.35
N PRO A 27 20.38 34.60 -49.54
CA PRO A 27 21.50 35.44 -49.11
C PRO A 27 21.54 35.67 -47.58
N GLU A 28 22.69 35.32 -47.00
CA GLU A 28 23.22 36.00 -45.82
C GLU A 28 23.73 37.38 -46.26
N SER A 29 23.40 38.43 -45.51
CA SER A 29 24.13 39.69 -45.52
C SER A 29 24.80 39.87 -44.16
N GLY A 30 26.13 39.86 -44.16
CA GLY A 30 26.94 40.24 -43.02
C GLY A 30 27.39 41.71 -43.05
N VAL A 31 27.83 42.13 -41.85
CA VAL A 31 28.94 43.05 -41.54
C VAL A 31 28.74 44.57 -41.73
N THR A 32 28.81 45.31 -40.61
CA THR A 32 29.84 46.33 -40.23
C THR A 32 29.28 47.15 -39.06
N SER A 33 29.77 47.04 -37.81
CA SER A 33 31.01 47.57 -37.22
C SER A 33 31.03 49.09 -36.99
N SER A 34 30.96 49.49 -35.72
CA SER A 34 31.73 50.59 -35.10
C SER A 34 31.68 50.39 -33.58
N SER A 35 32.73 49.95 -32.86
CA SER A 35 33.91 50.71 -32.37
C SER A 35 33.51 52.10 -31.85
N SER A 36 33.78 52.55 -30.62
CA SER A 36 34.93 52.32 -29.73
C SER A 36 34.71 53.07 -28.38
N PRO A 37 35.65 53.08 -27.41
CA PRO A 37 35.39 52.88 -25.98
C PRO A 37 35.58 54.15 -25.10
N ARG A 38 35.33 54.02 -23.79
CA ARG A 38 36.14 54.67 -22.74
C ARG A 38 35.89 54.05 -21.35
N THR A 39 36.97 53.61 -20.71
CA THR A 39 37.15 53.40 -19.27
C THR A 39 37.81 54.66 -18.65
N PRO A 40 38.34 54.65 -17.40
CA PRO A 40 37.67 55.01 -16.14
C PRO A 40 38.38 56.19 -15.42
N VAL A 41 37.80 56.78 -14.37
CA VAL A 41 38.53 57.69 -13.46
C VAL A 41 38.01 57.61 -12.01
N ASP A 42 38.91 57.13 -11.14
CA ASP A 42 39.32 57.54 -9.78
C ASP A 42 38.31 57.84 -8.65
N GLU A 43 38.34 56.95 -7.64
CA GLU A 43 38.95 57.15 -6.31
C GLU A 43 38.99 58.56 -5.70
N LYS A 44 38.30 58.77 -4.56
CA LYS A 44 38.93 59.29 -3.33
C LYS A 44 38.03 59.18 -2.08
N SER A 45 38.62 58.56 -1.08
CA SER A 45 38.31 58.60 0.34
C SER A 45 38.52 59.99 0.95
N VAL A 46 37.65 60.38 1.88
CA VAL A 46 38.00 61.24 3.02
C VAL A 46 37.22 60.77 4.25
N GLU A 47 38.01 60.44 5.26
CA GLU A 47 37.69 60.05 6.63
C GLU A 47 37.57 61.31 7.50
N MET A 48 36.77 61.26 8.59
CA MET A 48 37.14 61.67 9.96
C MET A 48 35.97 62.18 10.84
N THR A 49 35.73 61.41 11.91
CA THR A 49 35.57 61.83 13.33
C THR A 49 34.28 62.41 13.90
N GLY A 50 33.93 61.88 15.09
CA GLY A 50 33.17 62.56 16.17
C GLY A 50 32.05 61.69 16.77
N ALA A 51 32.35 60.64 17.54
CA ALA A 51 32.45 60.64 19.02
C ALA A 51 31.12 60.78 19.81
N SER A 52 30.72 59.63 20.40
CA SER A 52 30.16 59.42 21.76
C SER A 52 28.90 60.14 22.25
N LYS A 53 27.86 59.37 22.62
CA LYS A 53 27.47 59.15 24.02
C LYS A 53 26.24 58.22 24.17
N GLU A 54 26.35 57.31 25.14
CA GLU A 54 25.27 56.53 25.75
C GLU A 54 24.17 57.42 26.37
N LEU A 55 22.91 56.94 26.37
CA LEU A 55 22.06 56.75 27.56
C LEU A 55 20.66 56.23 27.17
N SER A 56 20.25 55.10 27.76
CA SER A 56 18.86 54.86 28.20
C SER A 56 18.75 55.35 29.66
N PRO A 57 17.57 55.54 30.32
CA PRO A 57 16.27 54.89 30.07
C PRO A 57 15.01 55.78 30.35
N GLU A 58 13.83 55.12 30.35
CA GLU A 58 12.65 55.41 31.19
C GLU A 58 11.33 55.91 30.52
N LYS A 59 10.40 54.96 30.41
CA LYS A 59 8.95 54.95 30.79
C LYS A 59 8.08 56.21 30.57
N SER A 60 7.02 56.05 29.79
CA SER A 60 5.71 56.68 30.06
C SER A 60 4.56 55.93 29.34
N GLU A 61 3.51 55.61 30.09
CA GLU A 61 2.18 55.23 29.58
C GLU A 61 1.44 56.47 29.03
N PRO A 62 0.35 56.26 28.26
CA PRO A 62 -0.93 56.74 28.81
C PRO A 62 -2.13 55.78 28.64
N LYS A 63 -3.17 56.12 29.41
CA LYS A 63 -4.38 55.37 29.79
C LYS A 63 -5.51 55.30 28.73
N ASN A 64 -6.17 54.13 28.74
CA ASN A 64 -7.61 53.78 28.69
C ASN A 64 -8.59 54.39 27.68
N SER A 65 -9.16 53.47 26.87
CA SER A 65 -10.58 53.11 26.59
C SER A 65 -10.61 52.61 25.14
N ASP A 66 -11.06 51.41 24.76
CA ASP A 66 -12.21 50.65 25.21
C ASP A 66 -11.97 49.13 25.22
N THR A 67 -12.68 48.53 26.17
CA THR A 67 -13.04 47.13 26.43
C THR A 67 -13.31 46.29 25.17
N PHE A 68 -12.68 45.11 25.07
CA PHE A 68 -13.31 43.80 24.80
C PHE A 68 -12.26 42.71 25.06
N VAL A 69 -12.31 42.10 26.24
CA VAL A 69 -11.49 40.95 26.62
C VAL A 69 -12.12 39.72 26.00
N ASP A 70 -11.40 39.06 25.10
CA ASP A 70 -11.72 37.72 24.60
C ASP A 70 -11.80 36.74 25.78
N ALA A 71 -13.02 36.30 26.09
CA ALA A 71 -13.29 35.24 27.03
C ALA A 71 -12.76 33.91 26.45
N ARG A 72 -11.59 33.47 26.93
CA ARG A 72 -11.18 32.07 26.80
C ARG A 72 -12.21 31.21 27.54
N PRO A 73 -12.74 30.11 26.97
CA PRO A 73 -13.72 29.28 27.66
C PRO A 73 -13.01 28.56 28.81
N ILE A 74 -13.36 28.95 30.04
CA ILE A 74 -12.85 28.37 31.29
C ILE A 74 -13.44 26.95 31.51
N ASP A 75 -14.44 26.54 30.71
CA ASP A 75 -15.23 25.32 30.93
C ASP A 75 -14.51 24.02 30.54
N GLU A 76 -13.64 23.99 29.52
CA GLU A 76 -13.02 22.71 29.08
C GLU A 76 -12.01 22.15 30.10
N GLY A 77 -11.23 23.02 30.75
CA GLY A 77 -10.26 22.61 31.77
C GLY A 77 -10.93 22.13 33.06
N ILE A 78 -12.05 22.75 33.44
CA ILE A 78 -12.82 22.36 34.63
C ILE A 78 -13.53 21.04 34.39
N ILE A 79 -14.15 20.85 33.22
CA ILE A 79 -14.83 19.59 32.87
C ILE A 79 -13.84 18.43 32.81
N ALA A 80 -12.65 18.63 32.23
CA ALA A 80 -11.59 17.61 32.22
C ALA A 80 -11.11 17.26 33.63
N SER A 81 -10.97 18.27 34.50
CA SER A 81 -10.57 18.07 35.90
C SER A 81 -11.64 17.34 36.70
N VAL A 82 -12.92 17.71 36.54
CA VAL A 82 -14.08 17.05 37.15
C VAL A 82 -14.20 15.61 36.69
N TYR A 83 -14.01 15.33 35.39
CA TYR A 83 -14.00 13.98 34.85
C TYR A 83 -12.86 13.13 35.44
N SER A 84 -11.66 13.70 35.56
CA SER A 84 -10.51 13.02 36.18
C SER A 84 -10.75 12.72 37.66
N PHE A 85 -11.43 13.62 38.38
CA PHE A 85 -11.78 13.45 39.78
C PHE A 85 -12.89 12.41 39.96
N ALA A 86 -13.95 12.47 39.14
CA ALA A 86 -15.04 11.50 39.14
C ALA A 86 -14.52 10.08 38.84
N LYS A 87 -13.56 9.95 37.89
CA LYS A 87 -12.91 8.68 37.60
C LYS A 87 -12.13 8.13 38.80
N LYS A 88 -11.39 8.98 39.52
CA LYS A 88 -10.67 8.60 40.74
C LYS A 88 -11.63 8.23 41.89
N ALA A 89 -12.69 9.01 42.09
CA ALA A 89 -13.72 8.73 43.09
C ALA A 89 -14.45 7.41 42.80
N ALA A 90 -14.78 7.14 41.53
CA ALA A 90 -15.39 5.88 41.11
C ALA A 90 -14.47 4.68 41.37
N THR A 91 -13.17 4.80 41.06
CA THR A 91 -12.21 3.72 41.36
C THR A 91 -12.09 3.45 42.86
N VAL A 92 -12.08 4.49 43.70
CA VAL A 92 -12.05 4.34 45.16
C VAL A 92 -13.36 3.73 45.68
N GLY A 93 -14.50 4.13 45.11
CA GLY A 93 -15.82 3.57 45.44
C GLY A 93 -15.93 2.08 45.10
N ILE A 94 -15.40 1.66 43.94
CA ILE A 94 -15.37 0.24 43.54
C ILE A 94 -14.48 -0.57 44.48
N VAL A 95 -13.29 -0.06 44.84
CA VAL A 95 -12.39 -0.72 45.80
C VAL A 95 -13.03 -0.85 47.19
N TYR A 96 -13.71 0.20 47.66
CA TYR A 96 -14.43 0.19 48.92
C TYR A 96 -15.61 -0.79 48.93
N LEU A 97 -16.39 -0.84 47.84
CA LEU A 97 -17.53 -1.75 47.69
C LEU A 97 -17.10 -3.23 47.67
N VAL A 98 -15.99 -3.54 46.98
CA VAL A 98 -15.39 -4.89 46.96
C VAL A 98 -14.93 -5.30 48.37
N GLY A 99 -14.33 -4.37 49.12
CA GLY A 99 -13.96 -4.59 50.52
C GLY A 99 -15.17 -4.77 51.45
N TYR A 100 -16.25 -4.00 51.24
CA TYR A 100 -17.48 -4.09 52.04
C TYR A 100 -18.26 -5.40 51.80
N MET A 101 -18.24 -5.93 50.57
CA MET A 101 -18.91 -7.19 50.22
C MET A 101 -18.08 -8.45 50.52
N GLY A 102 -16.86 -8.30 51.08
CA GLY A 102 -16.01 -9.43 51.47
C GLY A 102 -15.44 -10.24 50.30
N TRP A 103 -15.41 -9.67 49.09
CA TRP A 103 -14.88 -10.34 47.91
C TRP A 103 -13.34 -10.26 47.88
N SER A 104 -12.69 -11.32 47.38
CA SER A 104 -11.24 -11.35 47.26
C SER A 104 -10.73 -10.25 46.34
N VAL A 105 -9.72 -9.49 46.81
CA VAL A 105 -9.03 -8.42 46.08
C VAL A 105 -8.45 -8.91 44.75
N ALA A 106 -8.25 -10.23 44.60
CA ALA A 106 -7.78 -10.86 43.36
C ALA A 106 -8.65 -10.52 42.13
N TRP A 107 -9.96 -10.27 42.29
CA TRP A 107 -10.86 -9.91 41.19
C TRP A 107 -10.59 -8.52 40.59
N LEU A 108 -9.90 -7.63 41.31
CA LEU A 108 -9.49 -6.33 40.80
C LEU A 108 -8.20 -6.38 39.97
N ILE A 109 -7.39 -7.42 40.15
CA ILE A 109 -6.09 -7.56 39.47
C ILE A 109 -6.29 -7.90 37.98
N GLY A 110 -7.24 -8.79 37.66
CA GLY A 110 -7.53 -9.22 36.28
C GLY A 110 -7.85 -8.06 35.33
N PRO A 111 -8.83 -7.19 35.63
CA PRO A 111 -9.16 -6.03 34.78
C PRO A 111 -8.02 -5.02 34.64
N VAL A 112 -7.21 -4.83 35.67
CA VAL A 112 -6.05 -3.93 35.62
C VAL A 112 -4.96 -4.49 34.71
N ILE A 113 -4.64 -5.78 34.84
CA ILE A 113 -3.68 -6.45 33.95
C ILE A 113 -4.18 -6.45 32.50
N LEU A 114 -5.46 -6.78 32.27
CA LEU A 114 -6.07 -6.76 30.94
C LEU A 114 -6.06 -5.35 30.33
N SER A 115 -6.32 -4.33 31.15
CA SER A 115 -6.23 -2.93 30.73
C SER A 115 -4.81 -2.56 30.31
N VAL A 116 -3.79 -2.90 31.11
CA VAL A 116 -2.38 -2.62 30.80
C VAL A 116 -1.91 -3.36 29.55
N ILE A 117 -2.28 -4.64 29.38
CA ILE A 117 -1.96 -5.42 28.17
C ILE A 117 -2.62 -4.79 26.95
N ARG A 118 -3.91 -4.44 27.04
CA ARG A 118 -4.63 -3.78 25.94
C ARG A 118 -4.03 -2.43 25.60
N ASP A 119 -3.63 -1.65 26.60
CA ASP A 119 -3.03 -0.32 26.39
C ASP A 119 -1.63 -0.44 25.77
N GLN A 120 -0.85 -1.46 26.17
CA GLN A 120 0.42 -1.77 25.53
C GLN A 120 0.25 -2.21 24.07
N TRP A 121 -0.71 -3.08 23.77
CA TRP A 121 -1.00 -3.52 22.39
C TRP A 121 -1.46 -2.36 21.51
N ARG A 122 -2.33 -1.48 22.03
CA ARG A 122 -2.72 -0.25 21.31
C ARG A 122 -1.51 0.63 21.01
N ARG A 123 -0.68 0.90 22.01
CA ARG A 123 0.50 1.77 21.86
C ARG A 123 1.52 1.18 20.86
N GLN A 124 1.75 -0.14 20.88
CA GLN A 124 2.63 -0.79 19.90
C GLN A 124 2.05 -0.71 18.47
N SER A 125 0.74 -0.86 18.31
CA SER A 125 0.08 -0.72 17.01
C SER A 125 0.15 0.73 16.50
N ASP A 126 -0.11 1.71 17.38
CA ASP A 126 -0.05 3.13 17.07
C ASP A 126 1.36 3.60 16.68
N GLN A 127 2.40 3.07 17.35
CA GLN A 127 3.80 3.36 17.01
C GLN A 127 4.15 2.84 15.61
N LYS A 128 3.85 1.57 15.29
CA LYS A 128 4.08 1.01 13.95
C LYS A 128 3.38 1.83 12.85
N ARG A 129 2.18 2.33 13.15
CA ARG A 129 1.39 3.16 12.23
C ARG A 129 1.97 4.56 12.05
N ASN A 130 2.41 5.21 13.13
CA ASN A 130 3.03 6.52 13.06
C ASN A 130 4.36 6.46 12.31
N ASP A 131 5.11 5.36 12.43
CA ASP A 131 6.32 5.12 11.65
C ASP A 131 5.97 4.96 10.16
N ALA A 132 4.93 4.19 9.81
CA ALA A 132 4.43 4.08 8.44
C ALA A 132 3.96 5.43 7.86
N LYS A 133 3.27 6.25 8.66
CA LYS A 133 2.87 7.62 8.29
C LYS A 133 4.09 8.55 8.14
N ALA A 134 5.10 8.42 9.00
CA ALA A 134 6.34 9.18 8.91
C ALA A 134 7.15 8.83 7.65
N ILE A 135 7.17 7.55 7.26
CA ILE A 135 7.74 7.07 5.98
C ILE A 135 7.06 7.75 4.79
N ALA A 136 5.73 7.90 4.84
CA ALA A 136 4.98 8.56 3.77
C ALA A 136 5.09 10.09 3.77
N THR A 137 5.36 10.70 4.93
CA THR A 137 5.22 12.16 5.13
C THR A 137 6.57 12.90 5.20
N THR A 138 7.71 12.28 5.55
CA THR A 138 8.98 13.03 5.81
C THR A 138 10.28 12.38 5.33
N ASP A 139 11.13 13.25 4.78
CA ASP A 139 12.58 13.21 4.51
C ASP A 139 13.36 11.93 4.89
N GLU A 140 14.01 11.36 3.87
CA GLU A 140 14.59 10.01 3.81
C GLU A 140 15.58 9.67 4.92
N ARG A 141 16.23 10.69 5.49
CA ARG A 141 17.22 10.53 6.56
C ARG A 141 16.61 9.96 7.85
N ARG A 142 15.34 10.28 8.15
CA ARG A 142 14.65 9.76 9.35
C ARG A 142 14.12 8.34 9.12
N VAL A 143 13.77 7.99 7.87
CA VAL A 143 13.36 6.64 7.47
C VAL A 143 14.53 5.65 7.58
N ILE A 144 15.72 6.05 7.10
CA ILE A 144 16.94 5.24 7.18
C ILE A 144 17.35 4.99 8.64
N LEU A 145 17.20 5.99 9.52
CA LEU A 145 17.53 5.86 10.94
C LEU A 145 16.48 5.07 11.75
N ALA A 146 15.22 5.09 11.34
CA ALA A 146 14.14 4.36 12.02
C ALA A 146 14.10 2.85 11.67
N ARG A 147 14.66 2.44 10.53
CA ARG A 147 14.63 1.05 10.03
C ARG A 147 16.02 0.56 9.61
N LEU A 148 16.92 0.34 10.58
CA LEU A 148 18.20 -0.36 10.35
C LEU A 148 18.01 -1.80 9.83
N ASN A 149 16.85 -2.42 10.07
CA ASN A 149 16.54 -3.81 9.70
C ASN A 149 15.68 -3.97 8.43
N ASP A 150 15.19 -2.88 7.82
CA ASP A 150 14.26 -2.94 6.67
C ASP A 150 14.57 -1.77 5.73
N LEU A 151 15.83 -1.74 5.27
CA LEU A 151 16.32 -0.70 4.37
C LEU A 151 15.60 -0.83 3.01
N PRO A 152 15.36 0.29 2.31
CA PRO A 152 14.76 0.24 0.98
C PRO A 152 15.52 -0.70 0.03
N SER A 153 14.79 -1.31 -0.92
CA SER A 153 15.33 -2.28 -1.88
C SER A 153 16.57 -1.79 -2.65
N TRP A 154 16.67 -0.49 -2.97
CA TRP A 154 17.85 0.13 -3.61
C TRP A 154 19.10 0.20 -2.72
N VAL A 155 18.97 0.05 -1.41
CA VAL A 155 20.12 -0.06 -0.49
C VAL A 155 20.73 -1.45 -0.56
N PHE A 156 19.89 -2.48 -0.73
CA PHE A 156 20.32 -3.88 -0.80
C PHE A 156 20.69 -4.33 -2.21
N PHE A 157 20.08 -3.72 -3.24
CA PHE A 157 20.24 -4.12 -4.63
C PHE A 157 20.69 -2.91 -5.47
N PRO A 158 21.94 -2.91 -5.99
CA PRO A 158 22.45 -1.81 -6.81
C PRO A 158 21.69 -1.64 -8.14
N ASP A 159 20.95 -2.68 -8.56
CA ASP A 159 20.15 -2.69 -9.79
C ASP A 159 18.77 -2.01 -9.63
N VAL A 160 18.42 -1.55 -8.43
CA VAL A 160 17.14 -0.85 -8.17
C VAL A 160 17.41 0.65 -8.15
N GLU A 161 16.84 1.36 -9.10
CA GLU A 161 17.01 2.80 -9.27
C GLU A 161 15.94 3.58 -8.51
N ARG A 162 16.31 4.75 -7.99
CA ARG A 162 15.34 5.68 -7.38
C ARG A 162 14.76 6.60 -8.46
N CYS A 163 13.43 6.68 -8.54
CA CYS A 163 12.73 7.50 -9.54
C CYS A 163 11.95 8.66 -8.92
N GLU A 164 12.64 9.64 -8.32
CA GLU A 164 11.99 10.79 -7.68
C GLU A 164 11.22 11.69 -8.66
N TRP A 165 11.63 11.72 -9.94
CA TRP A 165 10.87 12.43 -10.98
C TRP A 165 9.47 11.81 -11.19
N LEU A 166 9.35 10.48 -11.06
CA LEU A 166 8.09 9.77 -11.21
C LEU A 166 7.16 10.05 -10.01
N ASN A 167 7.72 10.15 -8.80
CA ASN A 167 6.99 10.60 -7.61
C ASN A 167 6.42 12.02 -7.81
N LYS A 168 7.18 12.93 -8.45
CA LYS A 168 6.68 14.29 -8.77
C LYS A 168 5.52 14.27 -9.77
N ILE A 169 5.57 13.40 -10.78
CA ILE A 169 4.46 13.22 -11.74
C ILE A 169 3.23 12.67 -11.02
N LEU A 170 3.39 11.63 -10.20
CA LEU A 170 2.28 11.04 -9.44
C LEU A 170 1.60 12.07 -8.54
N LYS A 171 2.38 12.95 -7.90
CA LYS A 171 1.85 14.07 -7.10
C LYS A 171 0.99 15.03 -7.94
N GLN A 172 1.36 15.29 -9.18
CA GLN A 172 0.59 16.17 -10.08
C GLN A 172 -0.66 15.49 -10.64
N VAL A 173 -0.61 14.18 -10.88
CA VAL A 173 -1.73 13.38 -11.40
C VAL A 173 -2.74 13.02 -10.29
N TRP A 174 -2.32 13.03 -9.03
CA TRP A 174 -3.11 12.60 -7.88
C TRP A 174 -4.54 13.17 -7.79
N PRO A 175 -4.80 14.45 -8.10
CA PRO A 175 -6.17 14.98 -8.09
C PRO A 175 -7.12 14.21 -9.03
N ASN A 176 -6.64 13.83 -10.21
CA ASN A 176 -7.43 13.07 -11.19
C ASN A 176 -7.58 11.59 -10.80
N ALA A 177 -6.63 11.06 -10.01
CA ALA A 177 -6.67 9.67 -9.55
C ALA A 177 -7.87 9.41 -8.63
N ASN A 178 -8.37 10.42 -7.91
CA ASN A 178 -9.52 10.28 -7.03
C ASN A 178 -10.81 9.90 -7.78
N ASP A 179 -11.02 10.43 -8.98
CA ASP A 179 -12.19 10.11 -9.80
C ASP A 179 -12.11 8.69 -10.36
N PHE A 180 -10.93 8.30 -10.86
CA PHE A 180 -10.67 6.93 -11.29
C PHE A 180 -10.88 5.92 -10.16
N ALA A 181 -10.35 6.21 -8.97
CA ALA A 181 -10.49 5.33 -7.82
C ALA A 181 -11.93 5.21 -7.34
N ARG A 182 -12.71 6.30 -7.39
CA ARG A 182 -14.15 6.26 -7.12
C ARG A 182 -14.87 5.31 -8.08
N ALA A 183 -14.59 5.41 -9.38
CA ALA A 183 -15.17 4.52 -10.38
C ALA A 183 -14.76 3.06 -10.13
N LEU A 184 -13.48 2.80 -9.88
CA LEU A 184 -12.98 1.45 -9.58
C LEU A 184 -13.66 0.84 -8.34
N LEU A 185 -13.79 1.62 -7.27
CA LEU A 185 -14.41 1.17 -6.03
C LEU A 185 -15.90 0.89 -6.20
N LYS A 186 -16.60 1.70 -7.01
CA LYS A 186 -18.03 1.55 -7.28
C LYS A 186 -18.35 0.43 -8.26
N ASP A 187 -17.62 0.36 -9.36
CA ASP A 187 -17.97 -0.50 -10.49
C ASP A 187 -17.42 -1.92 -10.31
N SER A 188 -16.26 -2.05 -9.66
CA SER A 188 -15.59 -3.35 -9.51
C SER A 188 -15.58 -3.86 -8.07
N ILE A 189 -15.25 -3.04 -7.09
CA ILE A 189 -15.02 -3.52 -5.72
C ILE A 189 -16.34 -3.69 -4.95
N GLU A 190 -17.24 -2.71 -5.00
CA GLU A 190 -18.55 -2.74 -4.32
C GLU A 190 -19.37 -4.01 -4.64
N PRO A 191 -19.60 -4.40 -5.92
CA PRO A 191 -20.38 -5.60 -6.22
C PRO A 191 -19.69 -6.89 -5.75
N ASN A 192 -18.36 -6.95 -5.86
CA ASN A 192 -17.57 -8.11 -5.44
C ASN A 192 -17.59 -8.29 -3.92
N VAL A 193 -17.43 -7.21 -3.17
CA VAL A 193 -17.52 -7.20 -1.70
C VAL A 193 -18.95 -7.54 -1.26
N ALA A 194 -19.98 -6.98 -1.90
CA ALA A 194 -21.38 -7.28 -1.58
C ALA A 194 -21.70 -8.78 -1.79
N LYS A 195 -21.19 -9.37 -2.87
CA LYS A 195 -21.36 -10.80 -3.16
C LYS A 195 -20.64 -11.69 -2.13
N ALA A 196 -19.42 -11.33 -1.76
CA ALA A 196 -18.66 -12.05 -0.74
C ALA A 196 -19.32 -11.96 0.65
N LEU A 197 -19.82 -10.79 1.03
CA LEU A 197 -20.54 -10.57 2.30
C LEU A 197 -21.88 -11.31 2.37
N ALA A 198 -22.56 -11.50 1.23
CA ALA A 198 -23.81 -12.25 1.17
C ALA A 198 -23.64 -13.71 1.63
N ALA A 199 -22.46 -14.31 1.44
CA ALA A 199 -22.15 -15.66 1.93
C ALA A 199 -22.19 -15.73 3.47
N TYR A 200 -21.93 -14.62 4.16
CA TYR A 200 -21.97 -14.49 5.62
C TYR A 200 -23.32 -13.98 6.14
N LYS A 201 -24.38 -13.98 5.31
CA LYS A 201 -25.71 -13.42 5.62
C LYS A 201 -25.69 -11.90 5.91
N LEU A 202 -24.65 -11.21 5.44
CA LEU A 202 -24.53 -9.75 5.54
C LEU A 202 -24.96 -9.14 4.20
N HIS A 203 -26.04 -8.38 4.22
CA HIS A 203 -26.65 -7.83 3.01
C HIS A 203 -26.50 -6.31 2.93
N ASN A 204 -26.65 -5.78 1.71
CA ASN A 204 -26.73 -4.34 1.43
C ASN A 204 -25.45 -3.56 1.77
N PHE A 205 -24.29 -4.07 1.36
CA PHE A 205 -23.05 -3.30 1.37
C PHE A 205 -23.06 -2.23 0.27
N ARG A 206 -22.72 -0.98 0.61
CA ARG A 206 -22.52 0.11 -0.34
C ARG A 206 -21.50 1.11 0.17
N PHE A 207 -20.74 1.74 -0.72
CA PHE A 207 -19.95 2.92 -0.38
C PHE A 207 -20.81 4.18 -0.43
N ASP A 208 -20.80 5.00 0.62
CA ASP A 208 -21.53 6.27 0.64
C ASP A 208 -20.61 7.44 0.21
N ARG A 209 -19.38 7.46 0.73
CA ARG A 209 -18.37 8.49 0.44
C ARG A 209 -17.04 7.81 0.19
N ILE A 210 -16.35 8.24 -0.86
CA ILE A 210 -15.04 7.72 -1.24
C ILE A 210 -14.12 8.93 -1.43
N ILE A 211 -13.12 9.06 -0.58
CA ILE A 211 -12.04 10.04 -0.69
C ILE A 211 -10.74 9.31 -0.41
N LEU A 212 -9.84 9.26 -1.40
CA LEU A 212 -8.54 8.61 -1.23
C LEU A 212 -7.59 9.38 -0.31
N GLY A 213 -7.75 10.71 -0.23
CA GLY A 213 -6.87 11.58 0.56
C GLY A 213 -5.97 12.44 -0.32
N THR A 214 -5.10 13.21 0.32
CA THR A 214 -4.20 14.18 -0.34
C THR A 214 -2.79 13.63 -0.54
N ILE A 215 -2.46 12.54 0.15
CA ILE A 215 -1.14 11.91 0.09
C ILE A 215 -1.07 10.98 -1.14
N PRO A 216 -0.19 11.25 -2.12
CA PRO A 216 -0.06 10.40 -3.30
C PRO A 216 0.70 9.11 -3.00
N ILE A 217 0.53 8.15 -3.90
CA ILE A 217 1.35 6.95 -3.96
C ILE A 217 2.82 7.29 -4.24
N ARG A 218 3.74 6.60 -3.55
CA ARG A 218 5.19 6.76 -3.69
C ARG A 218 5.81 5.49 -4.25
N ILE A 219 6.80 5.67 -5.11
CA ILE A 219 7.64 4.59 -5.63
C ILE A 219 8.96 4.62 -4.86
N GLY A 220 9.27 3.52 -4.18
CA GLY A 220 10.50 3.35 -3.40
C GLY A 220 11.69 2.96 -4.27
N GLY A 221 11.45 2.22 -5.36
CA GLY A 221 12.49 1.80 -6.29
C GLY A 221 11.91 1.19 -7.56
N VAL A 222 12.66 1.28 -8.65
CA VAL A 222 12.30 0.72 -9.96
C VAL A 222 13.41 -0.21 -10.42
N LYS A 223 13.03 -1.40 -10.88
CA LYS A 223 13.95 -2.38 -11.45
C LYS A 223 13.48 -2.79 -12.84
N VAL A 224 14.34 -2.64 -13.83
CA VAL A 224 14.09 -3.12 -15.19
C VAL A 224 14.83 -4.43 -15.40
N TYR A 225 14.17 -5.43 -15.97
CA TYR A 225 14.78 -6.73 -16.24
C TYR A 225 15.35 -6.79 -17.65
N GLU A 226 16.65 -7.10 -17.74
CA GLU A 226 17.36 -7.28 -19.02
C GLU A 226 17.64 -8.75 -19.35
N LYS A 227 17.76 -9.60 -18.33
CA LYS A 227 18.10 -11.02 -18.46
C LYS A 227 16.84 -11.88 -18.42
N ASN A 228 16.78 -12.91 -19.27
CA ASN A 228 15.67 -13.87 -19.38
C ASN A 228 14.31 -13.22 -19.74
N VAL A 229 14.32 -12.10 -20.46
CA VAL A 229 13.11 -11.44 -20.96
C VAL A 229 13.03 -11.61 -22.48
N SER A 230 11.83 -11.82 -23.02
CA SER A 230 11.64 -11.90 -24.46
C SER A 230 11.98 -10.57 -25.14
N ARG A 231 12.51 -10.61 -26.37
CA ARG A 231 12.80 -9.39 -27.16
C ARG A 231 11.55 -8.57 -27.48
N ASN A 232 10.36 -9.14 -27.32
CA ASN A 232 9.08 -8.52 -27.64
C ASN A 232 8.34 -7.98 -26.40
N GLU A 233 9.00 -7.90 -25.25
CA GLU A 233 8.40 -7.35 -24.04
C GLU A 233 9.43 -6.63 -23.18
N ILE A 234 8.97 -5.66 -22.39
CA ILE A 234 9.77 -4.99 -21.37
C ILE A 234 9.09 -5.24 -20.03
N ILE A 235 9.87 -5.75 -19.07
CA ILE A 235 9.39 -6.06 -17.72
C ILE A 235 10.05 -5.11 -16.73
N MET A 236 9.23 -4.44 -15.93
CA MET A 236 9.67 -3.50 -14.90
C MET A 236 8.94 -3.80 -13.59
N ASP A 237 9.67 -3.84 -12.49
CA ASP A 237 9.11 -3.93 -11.14
C ASP A 237 9.24 -2.58 -10.44
N LEU A 238 8.15 -2.15 -9.79
CA LEU A 238 8.05 -0.94 -9.02
C LEU A 238 7.68 -1.32 -7.60
N ASP A 239 8.49 -0.86 -6.64
CA ASP A 239 8.21 -0.99 -5.22
C ASP A 239 7.28 0.15 -4.79
N ILE A 240 6.03 -0.18 -4.47
CA ILE A 240 4.97 0.80 -4.23
C ILE A 240 4.65 0.93 -2.75
N PHE A 241 4.62 2.17 -2.28
CA PHE A 241 4.21 2.56 -0.93
C PHE A 241 3.07 3.58 -1.00
N TYR A 242 1.96 3.25 -0.34
CA TYR A 242 0.84 4.15 -0.15
C TYR A 242 0.48 4.18 1.33
N SER A 243 0.32 5.37 1.88
CA SER A 243 -0.25 5.58 3.22
C SER A 243 -1.08 6.85 3.18
N GLY A 244 -2.30 6.70 2.69
CA GLY A 244 -3.22 7.80 2.47
C GLY A 244 -4.06 8.14 3.69
N ASP A 245 -4.36 9.42 3.84
CA ASP A 245 -5.39 9.98 4.71
C ASP A 245 -6.79 9.77 4.10
N CYS A 246 -7.09 8.54 3.68
CA CYS A 246 -8.37 8.25 3.06
C CYS A 246 -9.53 8.38 4.05
N ASP A 247 -10.67 8.80 3.55
CA ASP A 247 -11.95 8.80 4.26
C ASP A 247 -13.00 8.13 3.37
N ILE A 248 -13.14 6.82 3.55
CA ILE A 248 -14.09 6.00 2.81
C ILE A 248 -15.18 5.58 3.79
N THR A 249 -16.41 6.04 3.60
CA THR A 249 -17.55 5.61 4.42
C THR A 249 -18.41 4.60 3.66
N PHE A 250 -18.89 3.60 4.36
CA PHE A 250 -19.74 2.56 3.82
C PHE A 250 -20.94 2.30 4.75
N THR A 251 -22.02 1.80 4.15
CA THR A 251 -23.17 1.28 4.87
C THR A 251 -23.29 -0.22 4.59
N LEU A 252 -23.50 -1.00 5.64
CA LEU A 252 -23.81 -2.43 5.59
C LEU A 252 -25.12 -2.68 6.33
N GLY A 253 -26.21 -2.85 5.59
CA GLY A 253 -27.55 -2.96 6.19
C GLY A 253 -27.92 -1.72 6.99
N ALA A 254 -28.10 -1.86 8.31
CA ALA A 254 -28.36 -0.76 9.24
C ALA A 254 -27.08 -0.10 9.79
N MET A 255 -25.93 -0.73 9.60
CA MET A 255 -24.67 -0.35 10.25
C MET A 255 -23.91 0.60 9.33
N ARG A 256 -23.39 1.69 9.89
CA ARG A 256 -22.48 2.59 9.19
C ARG A 256 -21.06 2.35 9.68
N GLY A 257 -20.12 2.36 8.74
CA GLY A 257 -18.71 2.22 9.04
C GLY A 257 -17.88 3.09 8.11
N GLY A 258 -16.60 3.18 8.41
CA GLY A 258 -15.64 3.91 7.61
C GLY A 258 -14.28 3.25 7.66
N ILE A 259 -13.51 3.44 6.60
CA ILE A 259 -12.14 2.99 6.43
C ILE A 259 -11.27 4.26 6.44
N LYS A 260 -10.33 4.30 7.38
CA LYS A 260 -9.34 5.37 7.52
C LYS A 260 -7.94 4.79 7.53
N ASP A 261 -6.95 5.65 7.25
CA ASP A 261 -5.53 5.31 7.25
C ASP A 261 -5.23 4.08 6.37
N PHE A 262 -5.72 4.08 5.12
CA PHE A 262 -5.47 2.97 4.21
C PHE A 262 -4.03 2.97 3.72
N GLN A 263 -3.35 1.85 3.95
CA GLN A 263 -1.96 1.61 3.63
C GLN A 263 -1.85 0.44 2.66
N ILE A 264 -1.04 0.61 1.61
CA ILE A 264 -0.67 -0.46 0.68
C ILE A 264 0.85 -0.46 0.57
N HIS A 265 1.44 -1.64 0.68
CA HIS A 265 2.83 -1.88 0.35
C HIS A 265 2.98 -3.14 -0.49
N GLY A 266 3.69 -3.05 -1.62
CA GLY A 266 4.00 -4.23 -2.41
C GLY A 266 4.70 -3.94 -3.73
N MET A 267 5.26 -5.01 -4.32
CA MET A 267 5.94 -4.97 -5.61
C MET A 267 4.93 -5.13 -6.75
N VAL A 268 4.83 -4.09 -7.59
CA VAL A 268 4.01 -4.09 -8.81
C VAL A 268 4.90 -4.35 -10.02
N ARG A 269 4.53 -5.35 -10.82
CA ARG A 269 5.13 -5.62 -12.11
C ARG A 269 4.32 -4.97 -13.22
N ILE A 270 5.01 -4.22 -14.08
CA ILE A 270 4.51 -3.66 -15.33
C ILE A 270 5.17 -4.41 -16.48
N VAL A 271 4.36 -5.05 -17.32
CA VAL A 271 4.80 -5.73 -18.54
C VAL A 271 4.29 -4.96 -19.74
N MET A 272 5.19 -4.43 -20.55
CA MET A 272 4.88 -3.77 -21.82
C MET A 272 5.02 -4.77 -22.95
N LYS A 273 3.92 -5.13 -23.61
CA LYS A 273 3.87 -6.15 -24.66
C LYS A 273 2.65 -5.94 -25.57
N PRO A 274 2.71 -6.30 -26.87
CA PRO A 274 3.91 -6.52 -27.64
C PRO A 274 4.64 -5.21 -27.93
N LEU A 275 5.96 -5.28 -28.11
CA LEU A 275 6.72 -4.17 -28.68
C LEU A 275 6.44 -4.12 -30.18
N ILE A 276 5.90 -2.99 -30.64
CA ILE A 276 5.49 -2.80 -32.03
C ILE A 276 6.44 -1.83 -32.72
N SER A 277 6.61 -1.97 -34.04
CA SER A 277 7.48 -1.07 -34.82
C SER A 277 6.81 0.25 -35.24
N ALA A 278 5.61 0.53 -34.72
CA ALA A 278 4.86 1.76 -34.96
C ALA A 278 4.69 2.52 -33.63
N MET A 279 4.74 3.85 -33.66
CA MET A 279 4.48 4.70 -32.49
C MET A 279 3.13 4.30 -31.82
N PRO A 280 3.05 4.14 -30.48
CA PRO A 280 4.02 4.51 -29.43
C PRO A 280 5.08 3.44 -29.11
N PHE A 281 5.34 2.50 -30.03
CA PHE A 281 6.28 1.37 -29.89
C PHE A 281 5.88 0.30 -28.88
N ILE A 282 4.79 0.52 -28.14
CA ILE A 282 4.22 -0.39 -27.15
C ILE A 282 2.76 -0.63 -27.52
N GLY A 283 2.37 -1.90 -27.67
CA GLY A 283 1.00 -2.30 -27.96
C GLY A 283 0.07 -2.14 -26.76
N GLY A 284 0.54 -2.53 -25.58
CA GLY A 284 -0.19 -2.36 -24.33
C GLY A 284 0.68 -2.59 -23.11
N LEU A 285 0.14 -2.24 -21.95
CA LEU A 285 0.71 -2.50 -20.63
C LEU A 285 -0.14 -3.54 -19.91
N GLN A 286 0.50 -4.36 -19.11
CA GLN A 286 -0.15 -5.20 -18.10
C GLN A 286 0.42 -4.83 -16.75
N ILE A 287 -0.44 -4.46 -15.81
CA ILE A 287 -0.04 -4.11 -14.45
C ILE A 287 -0.62 -5.15 -13.49
N PHE A 288 0.23 -5.71 -12.61
CA PHE A 288 -0.19 -6.67 -11.58
C PHE A 288 0.81 -6.71 -10.43
N PHE A 289 0.38 -7.10 -9.24
CA PHE A 289 1.27 -7.36 -8.12
C PHE A 289 1.88 -8.76 -8.24
N LEU A 290 3.18 -8.88 -7.94
CA LEU A 290 3.89 -10.16 -7.97
C LEU A 290 3.44 -11.13 -6.87
N ASN A 291 3.21 -10.57 -5.70
CA ASN A 291 2.77 -11.26 -4.49
C ASN A 291 1.61 -10.45 -3.89
N ASN A 292 0.83 -11.06 -2.98
CA ASN A 292 -0.23 -10.34 -2.30
C ASN A 292 0.32 -9.09 -1.59
N PRO A 293 -0.17 -7.89 -1.92
CA PRO A 293 0.29 -6.67 -1.26
C PRO A 293 -0.12 -6.70 0.21
N ASN A 294 0.72 -6.08 1.04
CA ASN A 294 0.35 -5.84 2.42
C ASN A 294 -0.60 -4.64 2.46
N ILE A 295 -1.82 -4.89 2.95
CA ILE A 295 -2.88 -3.89 3.03
C ILE A 295 -3.28 -3.76 4.50
N ASP A 296 -3.20 -2.55 5.05
CA ASP A 296 -3.67 -2.25 6.39
C ASP A 296 -4.58 -1.02 6.39
N PHE A 297 -5.55 -1.00 7.27
CA PHE A 297 -6.50 0.09 7.44
C PHE A 297 -7.23 0.01 8.77
N ASN A 298 -7.83 1.12 9.18
CA ASN A 298 -8.63 1.20 10.39
C ASN A 298 -10.12 1.33 10.07
N LEU A 299 -10.93 0.56 10.79
CA LEU A 299 -12.38 0.65 10.73
C LEU A 299 -12.87 1.64 11.81
N VAL A 300 -13.55 2.71 11.39
CA VAL A 300 -14.00 3.85 12.25
C VAL A 300 -15.51 4.09 12.08
N GLY A 301 -16.19 4.63 13.10
CA GLY A 301 -17.63 4.90 13.06
C GLY A 301 -18.50 3.69 13.43
N VAL A 302 -17.88 2.68 14.03
CA VAL A 302 -18.37 1.31 14.15
C VAL A 302 -18.98 1.05 15.53
N VAL A 303 -19.88 1.91 16.01
CA VAL A 303 -20.45 1.72 17.37
C VAL A 303 -21.22 0.38 17.45
N ASP A 304 -21.86 -0.05 16.35
CA ASP A 304 -22.60 -1.32 16.32
C ASP A 304 -21.79 -2.55 15.84
N LEU A 305 -20.71 -2.41 15.04
CA LEU A 305 -19.89 -3.59 14.64
C LEU A 305 -18.81 -3.95 15.68
N LEU A 306 -18.55 -3.08 16.67
CA LEU A 306 -17.65 -3.39 17.80
C LEU A 306 -18.30 -4.31 18.85
N ASP A 307 -19.63 -4.40 18.86
CA ASP A 307 -20.39 -5.26 19.78
C ASP A 307 -20.51 -6.71 19.28
N MET A 308 -20.21 -6.97 17.99
CA MET A 308 -20.10 -8.32 17.43
C MET A 308 -18.63 -8.70 17.23
N PRO A 309 -18.03 -9.48 18.15
CA PRO A 309 -16.67 -9.98 17.97
C PRO A 309 -16.56 -10.77 16.66
N GLY A 310 -15.49 -10.53 15.89
CA GLY A 310 -15.19 -11.22 14.63
C GLY A 310 -15.69 -10.54 13.35
N LEU A 311 -16.65 -9.61 13.42
CA LEU A 311 -17.17 -8.95 12.21
C LEU A 311 -16.16 -8.01 11.55
N SER A 312 -15.34 -7.31 12.34
CA SER A 312 -14.23 -6.49 11.84
C SER A 312 -13.22 -7.31 11.06
N ASP A 313 -12.94 -8.55 11.51
CA ASP A 313 -11.95 -9.42 10.92
C ASP A 313 -12.48 -10.06 9.63
N ILE A 314 -13.76 -10.42 9.61
CA ILE A 314 -14.46 -10.86 8.39
C ILE A 314 -14.42 -9.76 7.33
N LEU A 315 -14.81 -8.53 7.68
CA LEU A 315 -14.83 -7.42 6.73
C LEU A 315 -13.42 -7.10 6.23
N ARG A 316 -12.44 -7.08 7.15
CA ARG A 316 -11.03 -6.88 6.80
C ARG A 316 -10.55 -7.94 5.80
N ARG A 317 -10.79 -9.22 6.12
CA ARG A 317 -10.43 -10.34 5.27
C ARG A 317 -11.05 -10.21 3.89
N ILE A 318 -12.36 -9.96 3.81
CA ILE A 318 -13.07 -9.82 2.53
C ILE A 318 -12.50 -8.68 1.71
N ILE A 319 -12.26 -7.50 2.30
CA ILE A 319 -11.69 -6.36 1.58
C ILE A 319 -10.30 -6.70 1.05
N ILE A 320 -9.44 -7.30 1.87
CA ILE A 320 -8.09 -7.71 1.45
C ILE A 320 -8.18 -8.74 0.31
N GLU A 321 -9.05 -9.73 0.43
CA GLU A 321 -9.27 -10.77 -0.60
C GLU A 321 -9.80 -10.18 -1.91
N GLN A 322 -10.74 -9.24 -1.87
CA GLN A 322 -11.30 -8.63 -3.09
C GLN A 322 -10.29 -7.69 -3.78
N VAL A 323 -9.55 -6.92 -2.99
CA VAL A 323 -8.51 -6.02 -3.50
C VAL A 323 -7.34 -6.85 -4.06
N ALA A 324 -6.93 -7.91 -3.37
CA ALA A 324 -5.96 -8.87 -3.90
C ALA A 324 -6.50 -9.50 -5.19
N ALA A 325 -7.71 -10.05 -5.20
CA ALA A 325 -8.28 -10.72 -6.37
C ALA A 325 -8.25 -9.86 -7.63
N ILE A 326 -8.43 -8.54 -7.55
CA ILE A 326 -8.34 -7.65 -8.73
C ILE A 326 -6.90 -7.34 -9.14
N MET A 327 -5.98 -7.27 -8.17
CA MET A 327 -4.63 -6.73 -8.37
C MET A 327 -3.53 -7.80 -8.45
N VAL A 328 -3.79 -9.05 -8.09
CA VAL A 328 -2.85 -10.17 -8.21
C VAL A 328 -3.25 -11.15 -9.31
N LEU A 329 -2.24 -11.84 -9.84
CA LEU A 329 -2.39 -12.88 -10.86
C LEU A 329 -3.49 -13.90 -10.49
N PRO A 330 -4.33 -14.36 -11.43
CA PRO A 330 -4.25 -14.17 -12.88
C PRO A 330 -4.80 -12.84 -13.37
N ASN A 331 -5.41 -12.04 -12.49
CA ASN A 331 -6.02 -10.77 -12.87
C ASN A 331 -4.93 -9.72 -13.07
N LYS A 332 -4.77 -9.30 -14.32
CA LYS A 332 -3.90 -8.20 -14.73
C LYS A 332 -4.79 -7.04 -15.12
N LEU A 333 -4.33 -5.81 -14.91
CA LEU A 333 -4.96 -4.61 -15.47
C LEU A 333 -4.35 -4.34 -16.85
N PRO A 334 -4.98 -4.77 -17.97
CA PRO A 334 -4.50 -4.46 -19.31
C PRO A 334 -4.84 -3.01 -19.66
N ILE A 335 -3.83 -2.23 -20.02
CA ILE A 335 -4.01 -0.90 -20.62
C ILE A 335 -3.61 -1.04 -22.08
N ILE A 336 -4.58 -0.88 -22.98
CA ILE A 336 -4.33 -0.92 -24.42
C ILE A 336 -3.81 0.46 -24.83
N LEU A 337 -2.63 0.49 -25.45
CA LEU A 337 -2.03 1.74 -25.95
C LEU A 337 -2.20 1.90 -27.46
N ASN A 338 -2.38 0.79 -28.18
CA ASN A 338 -2.60 0.78 -29.61
C ASN A 338 -3.69 -0.22 -29.99
N ASP A 339 -4.71 0.26 -30.71
CA ASP A 339 -5.86 -0.53 -31.18
C ASP A 339 -5.48 -1.62 -32.19
N ALA A 340 -4.29 -1.54 -32.79
CA ALA A 340 -3.75 -2.56 -33.68
C ALA A 340 -3.42 -3.88 -32.97
N VAL A 341 -3.33 -3.88 -31.63
CA VAL A 341 -3.05 -5.08 -30.85
C VAL A 341 -4.35 -5.69 -30.33
N PRO A 342 -4.62 -6.98 -30.61
CA PRO A 342 -5.81 -7.62 -30.11
C PRO A 342 -5.84 -7.66 -28.57
N ALA A 343 -6.92 -7.19 -27.96
CA ALA A 343 -7.11 -7.18 -26.50
C ALA A 343 -6.97 -8.57 -25.84
N HIS A 344 -7.15 -9.66 -26.60
CA HIS A 344 -7.01 -11.03 -26.08
C HIS A 344 -5.57 -11.37 -25.70
N GLN A 345 -4.56 -10.88 -26.45
CA GLN A 345 -3.15 -11.13 -26.15
C GLN A 345 -2.70 -10.43 -24.87
N LEU A 346 -3.40 -9.34 -24.50
CA LEU A 346 -3.14 -8.59 -23.28
C LEU A 346 -3.87 -9.16 -22.05
N LYS A 347 -4.99 -9.88 -22.25
CA LYS A 347 -5.83 -10.41 -21.17
C LYS A 347 -5.42 -11.81 -20.71
N MET A 348 -4.77 -12.60 -21.55
CA MET A 348 -4.42 -13.99 -21.25
C MET A 348 -2.94 -14.28 -21.55
N PRO A 349 -2.03 -13.97 -20.61
CA PRO A 349 -0.64 -14.33 -20.75
C PRO A 349 -0.48 -15.85 -20.64
N GLU A 350 0.35 -16.43 -21.51
CA GLU A 350 0.80 -17.80 -21.33
C GLU A 350 1.69 -17.87 -20.07
N PRO A 351 1.50 -18.86 -19.18
CA PRO A 351 2.44 -19.10 -18.08
C PRO A 351 3.85 -19.32 -18.63
N GLU A 352 4.88 -18.77 -17.97
CA GLU A 352 6.28 -19.07 -18.29
C GLU A 352 6.61 -20.55 -17.98
N GLY A 353 5.90 -21.14 -17.01
CA GLY A 353 6.03 -22.55 -16.66
C GLY A 353 5.03 -23.00 -15.60
N VAL A 354 5.18 -24.26 -15.17
CA VAL A 354 4.38 -24.87 -14.08
C VAL A 354 5.34 -25.30 -12.97
N LEU A 355 5.12 -24.79 -11.76
CA LEU A 355 5.83 -25.22 -10.56
C LEU A 355 5.04 -26.37 -9.91
N ARG A 356 5.60 -27.57 -9.97
CA ARG A 356 5.08 -28.75 -9.26
C ARG A 356 5.73 -28.83 -7.88
N ILE A 357 4.90 -28.86 -6.84
CA ILE A 357 5.32 -28.82 -5.44
C ILE A 357 4.92 -30.14 -4.79
N HIS A 358 5.89 -30.76 -4.10
CA HIS A 358 5.68 -31.95 -3.27
C HIS A 358 5.89 -31.59 -1.82
N LEU A 359 4.80 -31.42 -1.07
CA LEU A 359 4.88 -31.23 0.37
C LEU A 359 4.87 -32.60 1.06
N VAL A 360 6.07 -33.05 1.44
CA VAL A 360 6.28 -34.40 2.00
C VAL A 360 5.81 -34.49 3.45
N GLU A 361 6.51 -33.80 4.35
CA GLU A 361 6.30 -33.89 5.81
C GLU A 361 6.82 -32.64 6.53
N ALA A 362 6.34 -32.41 7.76
CA ALA A 362 6.97 -31.51 8.72
C ALA A 362 7.37 -32.31 9.96
N LYS A 363 8.36 -31.79 10.71
CA LYS A 363 8.86 -32.43 11.93
C LYS A 363 9.01 -31.43 13.06
N ASN A 364 8.79 -31.90 14.28
CA ASN A 364 8.94 -31.14 15.51
C ASN A 364 8.16 -29.81 15.51
N LEU A 365 6.91 -29.84 15.00
CA LEU A 365 6.03 -28.69 15.08
C LEU A 365 5.78 -28.30 16.55
N MET A 366 5.70 -26.99 16.79
CA MET A 366 5.45 -26.45 18.12
C MET A 366 4.04 -26.86 18.57
N LYS A 367 3.93 -27.45 19.76
CA LYS A 367 2.62 -27.77 20.33
C LYS A 367 1.97 -26.47 20.78
N MET A 368 0.87 -26.13 20.13
CA MET A 368 0.10 -24.94 20.47
C MET A 368 -0.88 -25.20 21.62
N ASP A 369 -1.44 -26.41 21.68
CA ASP A 369 -2.29 -26.81 22.81
C ASP A 369 -1.48 -27.18 24.07
N PHE A 370 -1.32 -26.23 24.98
CA PHE A 370 -1.00 -26.50 26.40
C PHE A 370 -2.22 -26.19 27.29
N GLY A 371 -3.27 -26.99 27.15
CA GLY A 371 -4.38 -27.00 28.11
C GLY A 371 -3.94 -27.47 29.50
N VAL A 372 -4.57 -26.91 30.54
CA VAL A 372 -4.34 -27.08 31.99
C VAL A 372 -4.33 -28.55 32.48
N LEU A 373 -4.68 -29.51 31.63
CA LEU A 373 -4.70 -30.94 31.91
C LEU A 373 -3.93 -31.76 30.86
N GLY A 374 -2.69 -31.37 30.56
CA GLY A 374 -1.63 -32.24 30.03
C GLY A 374 -1.94 -33.09 28.79
N LYS A 375 -1.31 -32.70 27.67
CA LYS A 375 -1.30 -33.31 26.32
C LYS A 375 -2.37 -32.75 25.38
N GLY A 376 -2.20 -31.49 25.01
CA GLY A 376 -2.76 -31.00 23.77
C GLY A 376 -2.07 -31.62 22.56
N LYS A 377 -2.86 -31.78 21.49
CA LYS A 377 -2.56 -32.59 20.33
C LYS A 377 -2.79 -31.70 19.12
N SER A 378 -1.72 -31.19 18.53
CA SER A 378 -1.83 -30.36 17.33
C SER A 378 -2.38 -31.16 16.15
N ASP A 379 -3.25 -30.51 15.39
CA ASP A 379 -3.88 -30.93 14.14
C ASP A 379 -3.33 -30.07 12.98
N PRO A 380 -2.05 -30.24 12.60
CA PRO A 380 -1.40 -29.38 11.62
C PRO A 380 -1.91 -29.58 10.19
N TYR A 381 -2.01 -28.47 9.47
CA TYR A 381 -2.16 -28.41 8.01
C TYR A 381 -1.30 -27.30 7.42
N ALA A 382 -1.00 -27.39 6.13
CA ALA A 382 -0.23 -26.40 5.41
C ALA A 382 -1.06 -25.68 4.35
N ILE A 383 -0.81 -24.39 4.21
CA ILE A 383 -1.28 -23.55 3.10
C ILE A 383 -0.07 -23.19 2.25
N ILE A 384 -0.10 -23.61 0.99
CA ILE A 384 0.94 -23.34 -0.01
C ILE A 384 0.42 -22.23 -0.91
N SER A 385 1.14 -21.11 -0.99
CA SER A 385 0.78 -19.93 -1.77
C SER A 385 1.84 -19.61 -2.82
N VAL A 386 1.44 -19.47 -4.09
CA VAL A 386 2.30 -19.00 -5.20
C VAL A 386 1.59 -17.86 -5.92
N GLY A 387 2.00 -16.62 -5.62
CA GLY A 387 1.21 -15.45 -5.98
C GLY A 387 -0.18 -15.52 -5.33
N ALA A 388 -1.25 -15.49 -6.13
CA ALA A 388 -2.63 -15.65 -5.62
C ALA A 388 -3.12 -17.10 -5.56
N GLN A 389 -2.39 -18.06 -6.14
CA GLN A 389 -2.80 -19.47 -6.13
C GLN A 389 -2.52 -20.02 -4.73
N GLN A 390 -3.57 -20.46 -4.03
CA GLN A 390 -3.46 -21.11 -2.72
C GLN A 390 -3.90 -22.57 -2.81
N PHE A 391 -3.13 -23.45 -2.19
CA PHE A 391 -3.41 -24.87 -2.05
C PHE A 391 -3.37 -25.22 -0.57
N ARG A 392 -4.37 -25.95 -0.08
CA ARG A 392 -4.46 -26.38 1.31
C ARG A 392 -4.31 -27.89 1.38
N THR A 393 -3.46 -28.38 2.28
CA THR A 393 -3.37 -29.82 2.56
C THR A 393 -4.53 -30.30 3.41
N GLU A 394 -4.65 -31.63 3.49
CA GLU A 394 -5.44 -32.26 4.53
C GLU A 394 -4.87 -31.94 5.93
N ILE A 395 -5.76 -31.98 6.91
CA ILE A 395 -5.42 -31.79 8.32
C ILE A 395 -5.06 -33.16 8.89
N ILE A 396 -3.85 -33.30 9.45
CA ILE A 396 -3.43 -34.55 10.08
C ILE A 396 -3.58 -34.38 11.57
N THR A 397 -4.54 -35.09 12.15
CA THR A 397 -4.88 -34.92 13.57
C THR A 397 -3.82 -35.51 14.49
N ASN A 398 -3.59 -34.87 15.63
CA ASN A 398 -2.83 -35.38 16.77
C ASN A 398 -1.40 -35.79 16.40
N THR A 399 -0.68 -34.90 15.73
CA THR A 399 0.73 -35.11 15.43
C THR A 399 1.51 -33.80 15.36
N VAL A 400 2.76 -33.85 15.81
CA VAL A 400 3.75 -32.77 15.58
C VAL A 400 4.73 -33.12 14.46
N ASN A 401 4.54 -34.29 13.84
CA ASN A 401 5.32 -34.77 12.70
C ASN A 401 4.36 -35.23 11.57
N PRO A 402 3.56 -34.33 11.00
CA PRO A 402 2.63 -34.68 9.94
C PRO A 402 3.36 -35.07 8.66
N LYS A 403 2.86 -36.10 7.97
CA LYS A 403 3.29 -36.50 6.63
C LYS A 403 2.09 -36.41 5.68
N TRP A 404 2.06 -35.36 4.86
CA TRP A 404 0.96 -35.11 3.93
C TRP A 404 1.14 -35.83 2.59
N ASP A 405 2.38 -35.99 2.13
CA ASP A 405 2.69 -36.53 0.80
C ASP A 405 1.86 -35.87 -0.33
N TYR A 406 1.66 -34.56 -0.21
CA TYR A 406 0.72 -33.78 -1.01
C TYR A 406 1.39 -33.16 -2.23
N TRP A 407 0.76 -33.30 -3.39
CA TRP A 407 1.22 -32.70 -4.64
C TRP A 407 0.27 -31.60 -5.10
N CYS A 408 0.82 -30.46 -5.49
CA CYS A 408 0.08 -29.43 -6.21
C CYS A 408 0.90 -28.83 -7.36
N GLU A 409 0.21 -28.21 -8.30
CA GLU A 409 0.79 -27.58 -9.48
C GLU A 409 0.32 -26.13 -9.54
N ALA A 410 1.26 -25.19 -9.57
CA ALA A 410 0.99 -23.77 -9.66
C ALA A 410 1.54 -23.21 -10.98
N ASN A 411 0.72 -22.44 -11.70
CA ASN A 411 1.17 -21.73 -12.89
C ASN A 411 2.11 -20.58 -12.48
N VAL A 412 3.30 -20.53 -13.06
CA VAL A 412 4.28 -19.45 -12.86
C VAL A 412 4.20 -18.54 -14.06
N TYR A 413 3.79 -17.29 -13.83
CA TYR A 413 3.67 -16.27 -14.88
C TYR A 413 4.87 -15.33 -14.90
N ALA A 414 5.71 -15.39 -13.88
CA ALA A 414 6.89 -14.57 -13.70
C ALA A 414 7.93 -15.39 -12.92
N GLY A 415 8.90 -15.98 -13.61
CA GLY A 415 9.94 -16.82 -13.02
C GLY A 415 10.87 -16.06 -12.07
N SER A 416 10.99 -14.74 -12.24
CA SER A 416 11.64 -13.84 -11.28
C SER A 416 10.61 -13.07 -10.46
N GLY A 417 10.69 -13.16 -9.12
CA GLY A 417 9.94 -12.30 -8.18
C GLY A 417 8.64 -12.88 -7.60
N GLN A 418 8.03 -13.89 -8.21
CA GLN A 418 6.97 -14.67 -7.54
C GLN A 418 7.63 -15.59 -6.48
N THR A 419 7.13 -15.53 -5.26
CA THR A 419 7.64 -16.36 -4.15
C THR A 419 6.67 -17.48 -3.83
N LEU A 420 7.22 -18.68 -3.59
CA LEU A 420 6.52 -19.77 -2.92
C LEU A 420 6.54 -19.50 -1.41
N LEU A 421 5.36 -19.39 -0.82
CA LEU A 421 5.19 -19.29 0.63
C LEU A 421 4.44 -20.51 1.12
N VAL A 422 4.99 -21.21 2.11
CA VAL A 422 4.30 -22.29 2.81
C VAL A 422 4.01 -21.80 4.21
N GLN A 423 2.79 -21.95 4.70
CA GLN A 423 2.40 -21.54 6.05
C GLN A 423 1.75 -22.71 6.73
N LEU A 424 2.17 -22.99 7.96
CA LEU A 424 1.66 -24.07 8.79
C LEU A 424 0.71 -23.50 9.83
N TYR A 425 -0.41 -24.18 10.00
CA TYR A 425 -1.45 -23.81 10.94
C TYR A 425 -1.91 -25.04 11.72
N ASP A 426 -2.27 -24.83 12.98
CA ASP A 426 -2.91 -25.79 13.86
C ASP A 426 -4.42 -25.56 13.78
N ARG A 427 -5.18 -26.58 13.38
CA ARG A 427 -6.64 -26.42 13.31
C ARG A 427 -7.24 -26.54 14.70
N ASP A 428 -8.06 -25.57 15.07
CA ASP A 428 -8.82 -25.59 16.32
C ASP A 428 -10.33 -25.58 16.03
N ASP A 429 -11.07 -26.56 16.58
CA ASP A 429 -12.53 -26.60 16.39
C ASP A 429 -13.27 -25.56 17.27
N ALA A 430 -12.60 -25.00 18.28
CA ALA A 430 -13.20 -24.08 19.25
C ALA A 430 -12.68 -22.63 19.17
N LYS A 431 -11.58 -22.39 18.44
CA LYS A 431 -10.89 -21.10 18.32
C LYS A 431 -10.45 -20.86 16.88
N ASP A 432 -9.89 -19.68 16.61
CA ASP A 432 -9.21 -19.43 15.33
C ASP A 432 -7.94 -20.29 15.23
N ASP A 433 -7.69 -20.84 14.03
CA ASP A 433 -6.53 -21.69 13.74
C ASP A 433 -5.20 -20.97 14.07
N GLU A 434 -4.30 -21.64 14.83
CA GLU A 434 -3.06 -21.04 15.32
C GLU A 434 -1.91 -21.17 14.33
N PHE A 435 -1.17 -20.09 14.08
CA PHE A 435 -0.03 -20.10 13.16
C PHE A 435 1.20 -20.80 13.76
N MET A 436 1.70 -21.84 13.09
CA MET A 436 2.81 -22.68 13.56
C MET A 436 4.17 -22.35 12.92
N GLY A 437 4.20 -21.63 11.80
CA GLY A 437 5.44 -21.28 11.09
C GLY A 437 5.25 -21.05 9.59
N ARG A 438 6.29 -20.52 8.93
CA ARG A 438 6.35 -20.32 7.47
C ARG A 438 7.69 -20.76 6.89
#